data_AF-A0A316EIW5-F1
#
_entry.id   AF-A0A316EIW5-F1
#
_cell.length_a   1.000
_cell.length_b   1.000
_cell.length_c   1.000
_cell.angle_alpha   90.00
_cell.angle_beta   90.00
_cell.angle_gamma   90.00
#
_symmetry.space_group_name_H-M   'P 1'
#
loop_
_entity.id
_entity.type
_entity.pdbx_description
1 polymer ?
#
loop_
_entity_poly.entity_id
_entity_poly.type
_entity_poly.pdbx_seq_one_letter_code
_entity_poly.pdbx_strand_id
1 'polypeptide(L)'
;MSDLSPATHAGEPLPVLALVTGTKPRPEPLDPPMVPFALAGVAAFAVASLVTWLGNAPQSWVEISVAGLVWGIPGTLSMVVHDRGRARRRALTHPDFQVVEEKA
;
A
#
# COMPACT_ATOMS: atom_id res chain seq x y z
N MET A 1 7.24 -26.31 57.70
CA MET A 1 5.92 -25.66 57.57
C MET A 1 6.15 -24.20 57.88
N SER A 2 6.43 -23.42 56.83
CA SER A 2 6.75 -22.00 56.91
C SER A 2 5.64 -21.24 56.22
N ASP A 3 5.06 -20.33 56.99
CA ASP A 3 3.97 -19.43 56.67
C ASP A 3 4.38 -18.50 55.52
N LEU A 4 3.73 -18.65 54.36
CA LEU A 4 3.77 -17.69 53.26
C LEU A 4 2.32 -17.44 52.84
N SER A 5 1.68 -16.61 53.66
CA SER A 5 0.43 -15.91 53.35
C SER A 5 0.51 -15.28 51.95
N PRO A 6 -0.50 -15.44 51.09
CA PRO A 6 -0.56 -14.67 49.85
C PRO A 6 -0.78 -13.22 50.23
N ALA A 7 0.21 -12.37 49.95
CA ALA A 7 0.01 -10.93 49.96
C ALA A 7 -1.05 -10.59 48.91
N THR A 8 -2.30 -10.47 49.33
CA THR A 8 -3.32 -9.74 48.61
C THR A 8 -2.81 -8.31 48.50
N HIS A 9 -2.19 -7.98 47.37
CA HIS A 9 -1.90 -6.61 47.00
C HIS A 9 -3.23 -5.88 46.79
N ALA A 10 -3.84 -5.43 47.89
CA ALA A 10 -4.89 -4.42 47.91
C ALA A 10 -4.27 -3.04 47.65
N GLY A 11 -3.48 -2.94 46.57
CA GLY A 11 -3.10 -1.67 46.00
C GLY A 11 -4.22 -1.24 45.07
N GLU A 12 -4.98 -0.23 45.49
CA GLU A 12 -5.80 0.58 44.58
C GLU A 12 -5.04 0.76 43.26
N PRO A 13 -5.61 0.37 42.10
CA PRO A 13 -4.93 0.55 40.83
C PRO A 13 -4.66 2.05 40.69
N LEU A 14 -3.39 2.45 40.72
CA LEU A 14 -2.99 3.85 40.57
C LEU A 14 -3.75 4.43 39.38
N PRO A 15 -4.54 5.51 39.54
CA PRO A 15 -5.44 6.02 38.50
C PRO A 15 -4.72 6.37 37.18
N VAL A 16 -3.40 6.52 37.25
CA VAL A 16 -2.50 6.72 36.11
C VAL A 16 -2.33 5.49 35.20
N LEU A 17 -2.53 4.25 35.69
CA LEU A 17 -2.48 3.04 34.85
C LEU A 17 -3.82 2.74 34.17
N ALA A 18 -4.94 3.15 34.77
CA ALA A 18 -6.27 2.99 34.19
C ALA A 18 -6.52 3.92 32.98
N LEU A 19 -5.74 5.00 32.85
CA LEU A 19 -5.90 6.00 31.78
C LEU A 19 -5.19 5.60 30.46
N VAL A 20 -4.28 4.62 30.48
CA VAL A 20 -3.55 4.17 29.28
C VAL A 20 -4.24 2.94 28.66
N THR A 21 -5.54 3.03 28.43
CA THR A 21 -6.27 2.11 27.53
C THR A 21 -6.41 2.71 26.13
N GLY A 22 -5.38 3.44 25.67
CA GLY A 22 -5.30 3.86 24.28
C GLY A 22 -4.90 2.66 23.42
N THR A 23 -5.85 2.07 22.70
CA THR A 23 -5.50 1.15 21.60
C THR A 23 -4.61 1.92 20.63
N LYS A 24 -3.32 1.58 20.58
CA LYS A 24 -2.37 2.14 19.62
C LYS A 24 -3.03 2.11 18.23
N PRO A 25 -3.12 3.24 17.50
CA PRO A 25 -3.68 3.25 16.16
C PRO A 25 -2.95 2.19 15.33
N ARG A 26 -3.69 1.22 14.80
CA ARG A 26 -3.11 0.20 13.94
C ARG A 26 -2.49 0.94 12.76
N PRO A 27 -1.18 0.79 12.48
CA PRO A 27 -0.57 1.43 11.34
C PRO A 27 -1.32 0.95 10.09
N GLU A 28 -1.86 1.89 9.34
CA GLU A 28 -2.55 1.57 8.10
C GLU A 28 -1.51 1.00 7.13
N PRO A 29 -1.78 -0.15 6.48
CA PRO A 29 -0.84 -0.75 5.56
C PRO A 29 -0.41 0.26 4.50
N LEU A 30 0.90 0.34 4.24
CA LEU A 30 1.42 1.09 3.11
C LEU A 30 0.92 0.41 1.84
N ASP A 31 -0.13 0.98 1.27
CA ASP A 31 -0.63 0.65 -0.05
C ASP A 31 -0.04 1.74 -0.97
N PRO A 32 1.01 1.49 -1.77
CA PRO A 32 1.59 2.45 -2.73
C PRO A 32 0.90 2.32 -4.10
N PRO A 33 0.66 3.41 -4.87
CA PRO A 33 -0.05 3.30 -6.15
C PRO A 33 0.64 2.27 -7.06
N MET A 34 -0.11 1.28 -7.58
CA MET A 34 0.46 0.18 -8.35
C MET A 34 0.67 0.54 -9.83
N VAL A 35 -0.08 1.52 -10.35
CA VAL A 35 -0.02 1.96 -11.76
C VAL A 35 1.39 2.33 -12.26
N PRO A 36 2.25 3.03 -11.49
CA PRO A 36 3.61 3.35 -11.93
C PRO A 36 4.45 2.11 -12.27
N PHE A 37 4.29 1.02 -11.52
CA PHE A 37 5.01 -0.23 -11.76
C PHE A 37 4.53 -0.92 -13.04
N ALA A 38 3.21 -0.94 -13.28
CA ALA A 38 2.66 -1.42 -14.55
C ALA A 38 3.21 -0.64 -15.74
N LEU A 39 3.18 0.69 -15.65
CA LEU A 39 3.69 1.56 -16.72
C LEU A 39 5.18 1.32 -16.98
N ALA A 40 5.99 1.13 -15.94
CA ALA A 40 7.41 0.80 -16.09
C ALA A 40 7.61 -0.52 -16.86
N GLY A 41 6.83 -1.56 -16.55
CA GLY A 41 6.89 -2.83 -17.28
C GLY A 41 6.49 -2.70 -18.75
N VAL A 42 5.38 -2.01 -19.04
CA VAL A 42 4.93 -1.76 -20.42
C VAL A 42 5.95 -0.93 -21.20
N ALA A 43 6.49 0.12 -20.58
CA ALA A 43 7.52 0.96 -21.19
C ALA A 43 8.79 0.17 -21.51
N ALA A 44 9.21 -0.74 -20.62
CA ALA A 44 10.35 -1.62 -20.88
C ALA A 44 10.12 -2.51 -22.12
N PHE A 45 8.92 -3.07 -22.28
CA PHE A 45 8.57 -3.86 -23.48
C PHE A 45 8.46 -3.02 -24.76
N ALA A 46 7.98 -1.78 -24.66
CA ALA A 46 7.96 -0.85 -25.78
C ALA A 46 9.39 -0.53 -26.26
N VAL A 47 10.28 -0.23 -25.32
CA VAL A 47 11.71 0.01 -25.61
C VAL A 47 12.37 -1.26 -26.17
N ALA A 48 12.13 -2.42 -25.56
CA ALA A 48 12.66 -3.69 -26.05
C ALA A 48 12.22 -3.95 -27.50
N SER A 49 10.93 -3.75 -27.81
CA SER A 49 10.39 -3.93 -29.16
C SER A 49 11.05 -3.00 -30.18
N LEU A 50 11.30 -1.74 -29.81
CA LEU A 50 11.98 -0.79 -30.65
C LEU A 50 13.44 -1.20 -30.90
N VAL A 51 14.16 -1.62 -29.85
CA VAL A 51 15.55 -2.05 -29.94
C VAL A 51 15.69 -3.32 -30.78
N THR A 52 14.82 -4.32 -30.58
CA THR A 52 14.87 -5.58 -31.35
C THR A 52 14.56 -5.36 -32.82
N TRP A 53 13.61 -4.47 -33.13
CA TRP A 53 13.29 -4.11 -34.51
C TRP A 53 14.48 -3.41 -35.18
N LEU A 54 14.99 -2.34 -34.57
CA LEU A 54 16.07 -1.54 -35.16
C LEU A 54 17.40 -2.30 -35.24
N GLY A 55 17.64 -3.21 -34.29
CA GLY A 55 18.83 -4.06 -34.26
C GLY A 55 18.78 -5.26 -35.21
N ASN A 56 17.70 -5.42 -35.98
CA ASN A 56 17.46 -6.58 -36.86
C ASN A 56 17.63 -7.91 -36.10
N ALA A 57 17.12 -7.94 -34.86
CA ALA A 57 17.17 -9.11 -34.01
C ALA A 57 16.37 -10.28 -34.61
N PRO A 58 16.62 -11.54 -34.20
CA PRO A 58 15.83 -12.66 -34.68
C PRO A 58 14.33 -12.42 -34.45
N GLN A 59 13.51 -12.79 -35.43
CA GLN A 59 12.07 -12.56 -35.46
C GLN A 59 11.36 -12.97 -34.15
N SER A 60 11.79 -14.06 -33.53
CA SER A 60 11.25 -14.54 -32.25
C SER A 60 11.40 -13.53 -31.11
N TRP A 61 12.51 -12.77 -31.07
CA TRP A 61 12.72 -11.74 -30.04
C TRP A 61 11.77 -10.56 -30.22
N VAL A 62 11.53 -10.15 -31.47
CA VAL A 62 10.55 -9.10 -31.80
C VAL A 62 9.14 -9.55 -31.42
N GLU A 63 8.78 -10.79 -31.73
CA GLU A 63 7.49 -11.37 -31.37
C GLU A 63 7.28 -11.42 -29.86
N ILE A 64 8.29 -11.85 -29.09
CA ILE A 64 8.21 -11.91 -27.63
C ILE A 64 8.08 -10.50 -27.03
N SER A 65 8.87 -9.53 -27.51
CA SER A 65 8.80 -8.17 -26.98
C SER A 65 7.47 -7.49 -27.28
N VAL A 66 6.94 -7.69 -28.49
CA VAL A 66 5.62 -7.18 -28.91
C VAL A 66 4.51 -7.89 -28.14
N ALA A 67 4.59 -9.20 -27.95
CA ALA A 67 3.63 -9.95 -27.14
C ALA A 67 3.57 -9.42 -25.70
N GLY A 68 4.74 -9.16 -25.10
CA GLY A 68 4.83 -8.54 -23.77
C GLY A 68 4.23 -7.14 -23.72
N LEU A 69 4.44 -6.32 -24.75
CA LEU A 69 3.82 -4.99 -24.86
C LEU A 69 2.30 -5.08 -24.94
N VAL A 70 1.77 -5.94 -25.82
CA VAL A 70 0.33 -6.12 -26.03
C VAL A 70 -0.32 -6.69 -24.76
N TRP A 71 0.30 -7.70 -24.14
CA TRP A 71 -0.21 -8.31 -22.91
C TRP A 71 -0.06 -7.43 -21.67
N GLY A 72 0.85 -6.43 -21.72
CA GLY A 72 0.99 -5.42 -20.68
C GLY A 72 -0.20 -4.46 -20.59
N ILE A 73 -0.97 -4.27 -21.67
CA ILE A 73 -2.16 -3.40 -21.71
C ILE A 73 -3.24 -3.88 -20.73
N PRO A 74 -3.76 -5.13 -20.79
CA PRO A 74 -4.76 -5.59 -19.84
C PRO A 74 -4.25 -5.58 -18.39
N GLY A 75 -2.96 -5.88 -18.16
CA GLY A 75 -2.34 -5.77 -16.83
C GLY A 75 -2.31 -4.35 -16.29
N THR A 76 -2.01 -3.36 -17.14
CA THR A 76 -2.02 -1.94 -16.75
C THR A 76 -3.44 -1.45 -16.47
N LEU A 77 -4.41 -1.84 -17.31
CA LEU A 77 -5.81 -1.50 -17.11
C LEU A 77 -6.35 -2.01 -15.77
N SER A 78 -6.01 -3.26 -15.40
CA SER A 78 -6.45 -3.83 -14.12
C SER A 78 -5.85 -3.06 -12.93
N MET A 79 -4.58 -2.64 -13.01
CA MET A 79 -3.95 -1.81 -11.98
C MET A 79 -4.58 -0.41 -11.90
N VAL A 80 -4.95 0.21 -13.02
CA VAL A 80 -5.66 1.51 -13.02
C VAL A 80 -7.02 1.39 -12.34
N VAL A 81 -7.78 0.34 -12.63
CA VAL A 81 -9.08 0.09 -11.99
C VAL A 81 -8.90 -0.18 -10.49
N HIS A 82 -7.88 -0.95 -10.12
CA HIS A 82 -7.54 -1.24 -8.73
C HIS A 82 -7.19 0.04 -7.96
N ASP A 83 -6.31 0.88 -8.50
CA ASP A 83 -5.89 2.14 -7.88
C ASP A 83 -7.06 3.14 -7.77
N ARG A 84 -7.98 3.19 -8.74
CA ARG A 84 -9.22 3.99 -8.64
C ARG A 84 -10.13 3.51 -7.51
N GLY A 85 -10.32 2.19 -7.38
CA GLY A 85 -11.11 1.61 -6.29
C GLY A 85 -10.47 1.88 -4.93
N ARG A 86 -9.14 1.86 -4.85
CA ARG A 86 -8.39 2.24 -3.66
C ARG A 86 -8.54 3.72 -3.32
N ALA A 87 -8.37 4.64 -4.29
CA ALA A 87 -8.52 6.08 -4.06
C ALA A 87 -9.92 6.42 -3.52
N ARG A 88 -10.96 5.77 -4.06
CA ARG A 88 -12.34 5.92 -3.60
C ARG A 88 -12.55 5.43 -2.16
N ARG A 89 -11.88 4.36 -1.74
CA ARG A 89 -11.94 3.87 -0.35
C ARG A 89 -11.28 4.84 0.63
N ARG A 90 -10.11 5.41 0.28
CA ARG A 90 -9.43 6.40 1.13
C ARG A 90 -10.26 7.65 1.37
N ALA A 91 -10.93 8.16 0.34
CA ALA A 91 -11.81 9.33 0.45
C ALA A 91 -13.01 9.12 1.41
N LEU A 92 -13.42 7.87 1.64
CA LEU A 92 -14.53 7.52 2.54
C LEU A 92 -14.07 7.24 3.97
N THR A 93 -12.80 6.86 4.18
CA THR A 93 -12.27 6.45 5.50
C THR A 93 -11.51 7.58 6.20
N HIS A 94 -10.96 8.54 5.46
CA HIS A 94 -10.24 9.69 6.00
C HIS A 94 -10.93 11.00 5.55
N PRO A 95 -12.01 11.45 6.23
CA PRO A 95 -12.41 12.84 6.12
C PRO A 95 -11.24 13.71 6.61
N ASP A 96 -10.74 14.60 5.76
CA ASP A 96 -9.67 15.55 6.11
C ASP A 96 -10.03 16.23 7.43
N PHE A 97 -9.21 16.06 8.46
CA PHE A 97 -9.34 16.80 9.71
C PHE A 97 -9.11 18.27 9.41
N GLN A 98 -10.20 19.03 9.31
CA GLN A 98 -10.12 20.49 9.27
C GLN A 98 -9.89 20.99 10.70
N VAL A 99 -8.68 21.46 10.98
CA VAL A 99 -8.41 22.22 12.20
C VAL A 99 -9.01 23.61 11.99
N VAL A 100 -10.19 23.85 12.55
CA VAL A 100 -10.76 25.20 12.62
C VAL A 100 -9.95 25.97 13.64
N GLU A 101 -9.11 26.89 13.17
CA GLU A 101 -8.40 27.83 14.03
C GLU A 101 -9.42 28.83 14.59
N GLU A 102 -9.87 28.62 15.81
CA GLU A 102 -10.72 29.57 16.53
C GLU A 102 -9.87 30.80 16.90
N LYS A 103 -10.06 31.90 16.15
CA LYS A 103 -9.44 33.19 16.49
C LYS A 103 -10.09 33.75 17.76
N ALA A 104 -9.27 33.94 18.79
CA ALA A 104 -9.57 34.68 20.01
C ALA A 104 -9.77 36.19 19.76
#